data_AF-A0A7C4Q2C3-F1
#
_entry.id   AF-A0A7C4Q2C3-F1
#
_cell.length_a   1.000
_cell.length_b   1.000
_cell.length_c   1.000
_cell.angle_alpha   90.00
_cell.angle_beta   90.00
_cell.angle_gamma   90.00
#
_symmetry.space_group_name_H-M   'P 1'
#
loop_
_entity.id
_entity.type
_entity.pdbx_description
1 polymer ?
#
loop_
_entity_poly.entity_id
_entity_poly.type
_entity_poly.pdbx_seq_one_letter_code
_entity_poly.pdbx_strand_id
1 'polypeptide(L)'
;MAASTGLFVMLALSFGLNAYLLFLQPVGVLSLRRLALAAGIGGALSAGVWFFARRRGYSLTEWWGNFVRRSNLWRAGLLLSVVLHLIYPAPPGHLFALPVRLELEFLPLSGQPAEVRLVSLNNGMLDVSYRDIRINETGRVQPGSGIVFSLQDAESGKAAWNGRAWRNMRLVFTTDQPVQAVIVMQGREERLTFDEGRMAERTITLPVGSWWYYGLVKLAIILLGGMSLAVVTALLRLSPLWEDG
;
A
#
# COMPACT_ATOMS: atom_id res chain seq x y z
N MET A 1 -37.93 -3.41 0.64
CA MET A 1 -37.09 -2.62 1.57
C MET A 1 -35.64 -3.10 1.62
N ALA A 2 -35.34 -4.39 1.85
CA ALA A 2 -33.97 -4.89 2.00
C ALA A 2 -33.00 -4.58 0.82
N ALA A 3 -33.48 -4.68 -0.42
CA ALA A 3 -32.66 -4.38 -1.61
C ALA A 3 -32.25 -2.89 -1.73
N SER A 4 -33.11 -1.97 -1.28
CA SER A 4 -32.80 -0.53 -1.25
C SER A 4 -31.75 -0.22 -0.19
N THR A 5 -31.79 -0.91 0.95
CA THR A 5 -30.78 -0.78 2.01
C THR A 5 -29.43 -1.33 1.57
N GLY A 6 -29.40 -2.48 0.88
CA GLY A 6 -28.16 -3.05 0.35
C GLY A 6 -27.47 -2.13 -0.67
N LEU A 7 -28.24 -1.57 -1.61
CA LEU A 7 -27.72 -0.62 -2.59
C LEU A 7 -27.23 0.69 -1.94
N PHE A 8 -27.94 1.18 -0.91
CA PHE A 8 -27.49 2.34 -0.14
C PHE A 8 -26.13 2.10 0.51
N VAL A 9 -25.94 0.95 1.15
CA VAL A 9 -24.67 0.56 1.77
C VAL A 9 -23.56 0.44 0.72
N MET A 10 -23.84 -0.18 -0.43
CA MET A 10 -22.86 -0.28 -1.51
C MET A 10 -22.45 1.09 -2.03
N LEU A 11 -23.39 2.02 -2.22
CA LEU A 11 -23.08 3.39 -2.64
C LEU A 11 -22.26 4.14 -1.60
N ALA A 12 -22.58 3.97 -0.31
CA ALA A 12 -21.83 4.57 0.78
C ALA A 12 -20.38 4.04 0.83
N LEU A 13 -20.19 2.74 0.66
CA LEU A 13 -18.86 2.11 0.57
C LEU A 13 -18.09 2.60 -0.66
N SER A 14 -18.76 2.69 -1.81
CA SER A 14 -18.18 3.17 -3.06
C SER A 14 -17.70 4.62 -2.94
N PHE A 15 -18.56 5.55 -2.52
CA PHE A 15 -18.19 6.95 -2.31
C PHE A 15 -17.13 7.11 -1.23
N GLY A 16 -17.27 6.40 -0.11
CA GLY A 16 -16.31 6.47 0.98
C GLY A 16 -14.93 5.96 0.56
N LEU A 17 -14.87 4.85 -0.17
CA LEU A 17 -13.61 4.32 -0.71
C LEU A 17 -12.93 5.31 -1.65
N ASN A 18 -13.66 5.95 -2.56
CA ASN A 18 -13.08 6.96 -3.46
C ASN A 18 -12.62 8.20 -2.70
N ALA A 19 -13.41 8.68 -1.74
CA ALA A 19 -13.02 9.79 -0.88
C ALA A 19 -11.73 9.48 -0.12
N TYR A 20 -11.64 8.25 0.39
CA TYR A 20 -10.47 7.76 1.11
C TYR A 20 -9.23 7.70 0.21
N LEU A 21 -9.32 7.04 -0.93
CA LEU A 21 -8.18 6.78 -1.81
C LEU A 21 -7.69 8.05 -2.54
N LEU A 22 -8.59 8.92 -2.99
CA LEU A 22 -8.24 10.08 -3.82
C LEU A 22 -7.85 11.32 -3.00
N PHE A 23 -8.53 11.57 -1.87
CA PHE A 23 -8.37 12.83 -1.14
C PHE A 23 -7.72 12.66 0.22
N LEU A 24 -8.06 11.58 0.93
CA LEU A 24 -7.65 11.42 2.33
C LEU A 24 -6.38 10.59 2.49
N GLN A 25 -6.04 9.71 1.55
CA GLN A 25 -4.87 8.85 1.66
C GLN A 25 -3.86 8.98 0.50
N PRO A 26 -3.42 10.19 0.12
CA PRO A 26 -2.41 10.34 -0.93
C PRO A 26 -1.02 9.79 -0.55
N VAL A 27 -0.75 9.50 0.74
CA VAL A 27 0.60 9.17 1.25
C VAL A 27 0.70 7.80 1.97
N GLY A 28 -0.11 6.81 1.57
CA GLY A 28 0.15 5.39 1.90
C GLY A 28 0.00 4.92 3.36
N VAL A 29 -0.28 5.80 4.34
CA VAL A 29 -0.48 5.40 5.75
C VAL A 29 -1.97 5.24 6.06
N LEU A 30 -2.39 4.04 6.49
CA LEU A 30 -3.76 3.80 6.94
C LEU A 30 -4.03 4.59 8.22
N SER A 31 -5.00 5.51 8.16
CA SER A 31 -5.45 6.27 9.32
C SER A 31 -6.92 5.96 9.62
N LEU A 32 -7.20 5.46 10.83
CA LEU A 32 -8.56 5.19 11.29
C LEU A 32 -9.43 6.45 11.29
N ARG A 33 -8.85 7.60 11.67
CA ARG A 33 -9.54 8.89 11.64
C ARG A 33 -9.97 9.26 10.22
N ARG A 34 -9.08 9.07 9.24
CA ARG A 34 -9.37 9.34 7.83
C ARG A 34 -10.37 8.34 7.25
N LEU A 35 -10.34 7.09 7.71
CA LEU A 35 -11.30 6.07 7.32
C LEU A 35 -12.70 6.37 7.86
N ALA A 36 -12.81 6.81 9.12
CA ALA A 36 -14.06 7.27 9.70
C ALA A 36 -14.61 8.51 8.96
N LEU A 37 -13.75 9.48 8.63
CA LEU A 37 -14.13 10.64 7.83
C LEU A 37 -14.63 10.22 6.43
N ALA A 38 -13.93 9.30 5.77
CA ALA A 38 -14.32 8.77 4.47
C ALA A 38 -15.67 8.03 4.53
N ALA A 39 -15.91 7.23 5.57
CA ALA A 39 -17.18 6.56 5.80
C ALA A 39 -18.31 7.59 6.00
N GLY A 40 -18.05 8.68 6.74
CA GLY A 40 -18.99 9.80 6.90
C GLY A 40 -19.32 10.48 5.56
N ILE A 41 -18.31 10.81 4.76
CA ILE A 41 -18.48 11.38 3.41
C ILE A 41 -19.28 10.43 2.52
N GLY A 42 -18.93 9.14 2.52
CA GLY A 42 -19.64 8.12 1.75
C GLY A 42 -21.12 8.00 2.13
N GLY A 43 -21.41 7.97 3.43
CA GLY A 43 -22.77 7.97 3.95
C GLY A 43 -23.56 9.21 3.55
N ALA A 44 -22.96 10.40 3.67
CA ALA A 44 -23.59 11.66 3.30
C ALA A 44 -23.91 11.72 1.78
N LEU A 45 -22.98 11.31 0.92
CA LEU A 45 -23.20 11.27 -0.52
C LEU A 45 -24.27 10.24 -0.92
N SER A 46 -24.26 9.05 -0.31
CA SER A 46 -25.30 8.05 -0.52
C SER A 46 -26.68 8.55 -0.07
N ALA A 47 -26.76 9.26 1.06
CA ALA A 47 -27.98 9.91 1.52
C ALA A 47 -28.46 11.01 0.54
N GLY A 48 -27.54 11.78 -0.05
CA GLY A 48 -27.85 12.73 -1.12
C GLY A 48 -28.49 12.07 -2.33
N VAL A 49 -27.92 10.95 -2.82
CA VAL A 49 -28.48 10.16 -3.92
C VAL A 49 -29.86 9.62 -3.56
N TRP A 50 -30.01 9.08 -2.35
CA TRP A 50 -31.29 8.55 -1.87
C TRP A 50 -32.37 9.63 -1.79
N PHE A 51 -32.03 10.81 -1.25
CA PHE A 51 -32.95 11.93 -1.17
C PHE A 51 -33.33 12.45 -2.57
N PHE A 52 -32.36 12.53 -3.49
CA PHE A 52 -32.62 12.90 -4.89
C PHE A 52 -33.58 11.92 -5.58
N ALA A 53 -33.33 10.62 -5.45
CA ALA A 53 -34.20 9.58 -6.00
C ALA A 53 -35.62 9.69 -5.43
N ARG A 54 -35.74 9.83 -4.10
CA ARG A 54 -37.03 9.95 -3.41
C ARG A 54 -37.79 11.22 -3.80
N ARG A 55 -37.10 12.36 -3.97
CA ARG A 55 -37.72 13.62 -4.42
C ARG A 55 -38.32 13.50 -5.82
N ARG A 56 -37.76 12.66 -6.68
CA ARG A 56 -38.31 12.36 -8.02
C ARG A 56 -39.29 11.18 -8.04
N GLY A 57 -39.70 10.67 -6.88
CA GLY A 57 -40.69 9.59 -6.76
C GLY A 57 -40.13 8.19 -7.01
N TYR A 58 -38.81 8.02 -7.11
CA TYR A 58 -38.17 6.72 -7.34
C TYR A 58 -37.62 6.12 -6.05
N SER A 59 -37.71 4.80 -5.92
CA SER A 59 -36.84 4.06 -5.00
C SER A 59 -35.39 4.06 -5.52
N LEU A 60 -34.43 3.83 -4.61
CA LEU A 60 -33.01 3.79 -4.97
C LEU A 60 -32.72 2.70 -6.03
N THR A 61 -33.40 1.56 -5.93
CA THR A 61 -33.30 0.44 -6.87
C THR A 61 -33.87 0.76 -8.24
N GLU A 62 -35.00 1.47 -8.29
CA GLU A 62 -35.58 1.94 -9.57
C GLU A 62 -34.70 2.98 -10.22
N TRP A 63 -34.15 3.91 -9.45
CA TRP A 63 -33.22 4.91 -9.96
C TRP A 63 -31.97 4.26 -10.58
N TRP A 64 -31.38 3.28 -9.87
CA TRP A 64 -30.24 2.50 -10.36
C TRP A 64 -30.55 1.74 -11.65
N GLY A 65 -31.72 1.10 -11.73
CA GLY A 65 -32.17 0.38 -12.91
C GLY A 65 -32.43 1.32 -14.10
N ASN A 66 -33.17 2.40 -13.87
CA ASN A 66 -33.70 3.26 -14.93
C ASN A 66 -32.67 4.24 -15.49
N PHE A 67 -31.80 4.79 -14.64
CA PHE A 67 -30.90 5.86 -15.06
C PHE A 67 -29.46 5.37 -15.22
N VAL A 68 -28.93 4.61 -14.25
CA VAL A 68 -27.52 4.20 -14.29
C VAL A 68 -27.28 2.98 -15.18
N ARG A 69 -28.09 1.92 -15.03
CA ARG A 69 -27.94 0.68 -15.81
C ARG A 69 -28.43 0.82 -17.25
N ARG A 70 -29.65 1.31 -17.47
CA ARG A 70 -30.22 1.46 -18.83
C ARG A 70 -29.46 2.44 -19.71
N SER A 71 -28.96 3.55 -19.15
CA SER A 71 -28.13 4.51 -19.91
C SER A 71 -26.68 4.03 -20.11
N ASN A 72 -26.34 2.81 -19.68
CA ASN A 72 -24.99 2.24 -19.74
C ASN A 72 -23.89 3.09 -19.08
N LEU A 73 -24.25 4.06 -18.23
CA LEU A 73 -23.29 4.95 -17.55
C LEU A 73 -22.36 4.20 -16.60
N TRP A 74 -22.82 3.05 -16.09
CA TRP A 74 -21.97 2.12 -15.32
C TRP A 74 -20.74 1.64 -16.11
N ARG A 75 -20.84 1.49 -17.43
CA ARG A 75 -19.69 1.10 -18.28
C ARG A 75 -18.68 2.22 -18.41
N ALA A 76 -19.17 3.46 -18.59
CA ALA A 76 -18.31 4.64 -18.64
C ALA A 76 -17.60 4.87 -17.29
N GLY A 77 -18.33 4.72 -16.18
CA GLY A 77 -17.75 4.77 -14.83
C GLY A 77 -16.70 3.68 -14.60
N LEU A 78 -16.98 2.44 -15.01
CA LEU A 78 -16.03 1.33 -14.90
C LEU A 78 -14.79 1.55 -15.76
N LEU A 79 -14.95 1.96 -17.02
CA LEU A 79 -13.84 2.26 -17.91
C LEU A 79 -12.97 3.38 -17.34
N LEU A 80 -13.59 4.47 -16.87
CA LEU A 80 -12.88 5.57 -16.22
C LEU A 80 -12.15 5.11 -14.96
N SER A 81 -12.77 4.25 -14.15
CA SER A 81 -12.11 3.68 -12.96
C SER A 81 -10.91 2.81 -13.32
N VAL A 82 -10.99 2.04 -14.42
CA VAL A 82 -9.84 1.25 -14.92
C VAL A 82 -8.72 2.19 -15.39
N VAL A 83 -9.05 3.21 -16.18
CA VAL A 83 -8.06 4.20 -16.67
C VAL A 83 -7.39 4.92 -15.50
N LEU A 84 -8.16 5.40 -14.53
CA LEU A 84 -7.62 6.03 -13.32
C LEU A 84 -6.75 5.06 -12.52
N HIS A 85 -7.11 3.77 -12.44
CA HIS A 85 -6.30 2.77 -11.78
C HIS A 85 -4.98 2.47 -12.51
N LEU A 86 -4.94 2.59 -13.84
CA LEU A 86 -3.71 2.43 -14.62
C LEU A 86 -2.77 3.63 -14.43
N ILE A 87 -3.32 4.84 -14.34
CA ILE A 87 -2.55 6.09 -14.12
C ILE A 87 -2.07 6.19 -12.67
N TYR A 88 -2.94 5.87 -11.71
CA TYR A 88 -2.66 5.90 -10.28
C TYR A 88 -3.19 4.63 -9.62
N PRO A 89 -2.35 3.59 -9.47
CA PRO A 89 -2.79 2.29 -8.95
C PRO A 89 -3.19 2.40 -7.47
N ALA A 90 -4.48 2.65 -7.23
CA ALA A 90 -5.11 2.57 -5.92
C ALA A 90 -5.65 1.14 -5.71
N PRO A 91 -5.26 0.44 -4.65
CA PRO A 91 -4.58 0.96 -3.49
C PRO A 91 -3.04 0.88 -3.60
N PRO A 92 -2.31 1.81 -2.97
CA PRO A 92 -0.86 1.71 -2.85
C PRO A 92 -0.48 0.37 -2.23
N GLY A 93 0.59 -0.27 -2.72
CA GLY A 93 1.09 -1.55 -2.16
C GLY A 93 1.26 -1.52 -0.63
N HIS A 94 1.52 -0.34 -0.07
CA HIS A 94 1.60 -0.06 1.37
C HIS A 94 0.38 -0.50 2.19
N LEU A 95 -0.82 -0.53 1.60
CA LEU A 95 -2.03 -1.01 2.30
C LEU A 95 -1.94 -2.48 2.64
N PHE A 96 -1.32 -3.27 1.76
CA PHE A 96 -1.18 -4.71 1.90
C PHE A 96 0.20 -5.12 2.43
N ALA A 97 1.11 -4.16 2.58
CA ALA A 97 2.40 -4.40 3.18
C ALA A 97 2.23 -4.85 4.64
N LEU A 98 2.86 -5.99 4.94
CA LEU A 98 2.81 -6.60 6.26
C LEU A 98 3.70 -5.82 7.21
N PRO A 99 3.31 -5.66 8.49
CA PRO A 99 4.24 -5.21 9.51
C PRO A 99 5.37 -6.24 9.63
N VAL A 100 6.60 -5.78 9.44
CA VAL A 100 7.81 -6.61 9.51
C VAL A 100 8.80 -5.95 10.45
N ARG A 101 9.32 -6.77 11.36
CA ARG A 101 10.53 -6.48 12.14
C ARG A 101 11.66 -7.30 11.53
N LEU A 102 12.67 -6.58 11.05
CA LEU A 102 13.90 -7.14 10.50
C LEU A 102 15.03 -6.81 11.47
N GLU A 103 15.80 -7.81 11.85
CA GLU A 103 17.05 -7.64 12.58
C GLU A 103 18.17 -8.29 11.78
N LEU A 104 19.27 -7.58 11.66
CA LEU A 104 20.47 -7.97 10.94
C LEU A 104 21.62 -7.90 11.93
N GLU A 105 22.39 -8.97 12.00
CA GLU A 105 23.61 -9.04 12.78
C GLU A 105 24.74 -9.54 11.88
N PHE A 106 25.82 -8.78 11.81
CA PHE A 106 27.03 -9.13 11.06
C PHE A 106 28.12 -9.53 12.03
N LEU A 107 28.69 -10.71 11.83
CA LEU A 107 29.74 -11.30 12.67
C LEU A 107 30.98 -11.53 11.80
N PRO A 108 32.16 -11.01 12.19
CA PRO A 108 33.40 -11.30 11.48
C PRO A 108 33.79 -12.78 11.67
N LEU A 109 34.18 -13.46 10.58
CA LEU A 109 34.56 -14.88 10.63
C LEU A 109 36.07 -15.10 10.75
N SER A 110 36.88 -14.16 10.28
CA SER A 110 38.33 -14.31 10.16
C SER A 110 39.11 -13.88 11.41
N GLY A 111 38.43 -13.41 12.47
CA GLY A 111 39.09 -12.80 13.64
C GLY A 111 39.90 -11.54 13.30
N GLN A 112 39.77 -11.05 12.06
CA GLN A 112 40.34 -9.80 11.60
C GLN A 112 39.27 -8.71 11.64
N PRO A 113 39.66 -7.44 11.81
CA PRO A 113 38.74 -6.32 11.67
C PRO A 113 38.05 -6.37 10.30
N ALA A 114 36.74 -6.20 10.29
CA ALA A 114 35.93 -6.23 9.07
C ALA A 114 35.09 -4.95 8.96
N GLU A 115 35.05 -4.36 7.77
CA GLU A 115 34.09 -3.34 7.41
C GLU A 115 32.91 -3.98 6.66
N VAL A 116 31.71 -3.79 7.18
CA VAL A 116 30.46 -4.14 6.48
C VAL A 116 29.72 -2.86 6.14
N ARG A 117 29.39 -2.69 4.87
CA ARG A 117 28.63 -1.55 4.39
C ARG A 117 27.27 -2.00 3.90
N LEU A 118 26.24 -1.62 4.65
CA LEU A 118 24.84 -1.76 4.23
C LEU A 118 24.50 -0.64 3.25
N VAL A 119 24.47 -1.00 1.97
CA VAL A 119 24.31 -0.10 0.82
C VAL A 119 22.86 0.24 0.55
N SER A 120 21.92 -0.67 0.79
CA SER A 120 20.50 -0.34 0.75
C SER A 120 19.65 -1.41 1.44
N LEU A 121 18.50 -0.97 1.93
CA LEU A 121 17.42 -1.83 2.38
C LEU A 121 16.14 -1.39 1.66
N ASN A 122 15.67 -2.21 0.72
CA ASN A 122 14.40 -1.97 0.04
C ASN A 122 13.32 -2.84 0.70
N ASN A 123 12.20 -2.23 1.09
CA ASN A 123 11.10 -2.96 1.72
C ASN A 123 10.13 -3.62 0.72
N GLY A 124 10.49 -3.65 -0.56
CA GLY A 124 9.68 -4.16 -1.67
C GLY A 124 8.71 -3.15 -2.27
N MET A 125 8.75 -1.90 -1.79
CA MET A 125 7.99 -0.77 -2.33
C MET A 125 8.91 0.43 -2.55
N LEU A 126 9.73 0.75 -1.56
CA LEU A 126 10.61 1.90 -1.51
C LEU A 126 11.94 1.48 -0.87
N ASP A 127 12.97 2.28 -1.09
CA ASP A 127 14.17 2.24 -0.26
C ASP A 127 13.86 2.82 1.13
N VAL A 128 14.29 2.11 2.16
CA VAL A 128 14.16 2.49 3.56
C VAL A 128 15.22 3.55 3.85
N SER A 129 14.79 4.65 4.47
CA SER A 129 15.70 5.69 4.94
C SER A 129 16.62 5.13 6.04
N TYR A 130 17.93 5.39 5.95
CA TYR A 130 18.88 5.00 6.99
C TYR A 130 18.55 5.59 8.36
N ARG A 131 17.81 6.70 8.41
CA ARG A 131 17.36 7.31 9.67
C ARG A 131 16.31 6.46 10.41
N ASP A 132 15.60 5.60 9.67
CA ASP A 132 14.58 4.71 10.21
C ASP A 132 15.17 3.35 10.65
N ILE A 133 16.46 3.12 10.38
CA ILE A 133 17.20 1.92 10.78
C ILE A 133 17.92 2.21 12.08
N ARG A 134 17.60 1.45 13.12
CA ARG A 134 18.32 1.51 14.40
C ARG A 134 19.60 0.71 14.28
N ILE A 135 20.72 1.33 14.62
CA ILE A 135 22.05 0.70 14.55
C ILE A 135 22.69 0.71 15.94
N ASN A 136 23.58 -0.25 16.21
CA ASN A 136 24.40 -0.24 17.41
C ASN A 136 25.66 0.65 17.24
N GLU A 137 26.47 0.72 18.29
CA GLU A 137 27.63 1.62 18.39
C GLU A 137 28.73 1.35 17.34
N THR A 138 28.80 0.13 16.82
CA THR A 138 29.74 -0.25 15.74
C THR A 138 29.36 0.35 14.38
N GLY A 139 28.13 0.84 14.24
CA GLY A 139 27.57 1.35 12.99
C GLY A 139 27.51 2.88 12.94
N ARG A 140 27.82 3.46 11.77
CA ARG A 140 27.62 4.89 11.49
C ARG A 140 26.98 5.11 10.12
N VAL A 141 26.05 6.06 10.04
CA VAL A 141 25.49 6.51 8.76
C VAL A 141 26.52 7.42 8.07
N GLN A 142 27.02 7.00 6.92
CA GLN A 142 27.97 7.77 6.12
C GLN A 142 27.31 8.26 4.82
N PRO A 143 27.23 9.60 4.60
CA PRO A 143 26.65 10.16 3.39
C PRO A 143 27.32 9.60 2.13
N GLY A 144 26.53 9.17 1.15
CA GLY A 144 27.01 8.60 -0.12
C GLY A 144 27.44 7.13 -0.07
N SER A 145 27.65 6.56 1.12
CA SER A 145 28.13 5.18 1.30
C SER A 145 27.14 4.24 1.99
N GLY A 146 26.13 4.78 2.68
CA GLY A 146 25.14 3.97 3.42
C GLY A 146 25.50 3.85 4.91
N ILE A 147 25.17 2.71 5.52
CA ILE A 147 25.52 2.43 6.92
C ILE A 147 26.78 1.58 6.93
N VAL A 148 27.83 2.07 7.61
CA VAL A 148 29.12 1.39 7.71
C VAL A 148 29.27 0.85 9.13
N PHE A 149 29.49 -0.45 9.26
CA PHE A 149 29.82 -1.15 10.48
C PHE A 149 31.31 -1.44 10.50
N SER A 150 32.00 -0.98 11.54
CA SER A 150 33.39 -1.34 11.80
C SER A 150 33.40 -2.40 12.88
N LEU A 151 33.68 -3.65 12.48
CA LEU A 151 33.68 -4.81 13.36
C LEU A 151 35.12 -5.08 13.80
N GLN A 152 35.35 -5.12 15.10
CA GLN A 152 36.64 -5.52 15.68
C GLN A 152 36.43 -6.75 16.56
N ASP A 153 37.34 -7.72 16.46
CA ASP A 153 37.34 -8.94 17.26
C ASP A 153 35.98 -9.67 17.28
N ALA A 154 35.34 -9.77 18.45
CA ALA A 154 34.05 -10.44 18.67
C ALA A 154 32.84 -9.48 18.64
N GLU A 155 33.04 -8.21 18.28
CA GLU A 155 31.95 -7.26 18.16
C GLU A 155 31.08 -7.55 16.94
N SER A 156 29.77 -7.35 17.09
CA SER A 156 28.81 -7.59 16.02
C SER A 156 28.13 -6.31 15.56
N GLY A 157 27.96 -6.18 14.25
CA GLY A 157 27.28 -5.04 13.64
C GLY A 157 25.79 -5.31 13.60
N LYS A 158 24.99 -4.51 14.32
CA LYS A 158 23.55 -4.74 14.43
C LYS A 158 22.77 -3.63 13.75
N ALA A 159 21.84 -4.01 12.88
CA ALA A 159 20.82 -3.14 12.32
C ALA A 159 19.43 -3.73 12.59
N ALA A 160 18.52 -2.90 13.09
CA ALA A 160 17.13 -3.27 13.30
C ALA A 160 16.21 -2.27 12.60
N TRP A 161 15.26 -2.79 11.85
CA TRP A 161 14.22 -2.00 11.20
C TRP A 161 12.85 -2.55 11.54
N ASN A 162 11.92 -1.65 11.84
CA ASN A 162 10.51 -2.00 12.06
C ASN A 162 9.66 -1.11 11.16
N GLY A 163 8.92 -1.74 10.26
CA GLY A 163 8.09 -1.01 9.32
C GLY A 163 7.16 -1.93 8.54
N ARG A 164 6.78 -1.49 7.34
CA ARG A 164 5.91 -2.25 6.44
C ARG A 164 6.68 -2.69 5.21
N ALA A 165 6.59 -3.97 4.87
CA ALA A 165 7.26 -4.53 3.71
C ALA A 165 6.30 -5.34 2.82
N TRP A 166 6.64 -5.43 1.54
CA TRP A 166 5.78 -5.99 0.50
C TRP A 166 6.54 -6.98 -0.39
N ARG A 167 6.04 -8.22 -0.47
CA ARG A 167 6.55 -9.33 -1.31
C ARG A 167 8.00 -9.72 -1.04
N ASN A 168 8.94 -8.86 -1.40
CA ASN A 168 10.36 -9.11 -1.37
C ASN A 168 11.05 -7.92 -0.71
N MET A 169 11.78 -8.17 0.37
CA MET A 169 12.73 -7.20 0.87
C MET A 169 14.07 -7.46 0.20
N ARG A 170 14.75 -6.40 -0.24
CA ARG A 170 16.06 -6.50 -0.85
C ARG A 170 17.07 -5.87 0.08
N LEU A 171 18.00 -6.67 0.57
CA LEU A 171 19.14 -6.24 1.35
C LEU A 171 20.36 -6.22 0.44
N VAL A 172 21.04 -5.09 0.39
CA VAL A 172 22.26 -4.93 -0.40
C VAL A 172 23.36 -4.47 0.53
N PHE A 173 24.43 -5.26 0.62
CA PHE A 173 25.60 -4.89 1.41
C PHE A 173 26.88 -5.38 0.76
N THR A 174 27.99 -4.81 1.19
CA THR A 174 29.34 -5.17 0.76
C THR A 174 30.20 -5.39 1.99
N THR A 175 31.20 -6.25 1.88
CA THR A 175 32.17 -6.46 2.95
C THR A 175 33.57 -6.62 2.38
N ASP A 176 34.57 -6.19 3.13
CA ASP A 176 35.99 -6.32 2.82
C ASP A 176 36.63 -7.57 3.44
N GLN A 177 35.89 -8.34 4.24
CA GLN A 177 36.35 -9.58 4.88
C GLN A 177 35.21 -10.59 4.93
N PRO A 178 35.47 -11.90 5.09
CA PRO A 178 34.41 -12.87 5.26
C PRO A 178 33.59 -12.61 6.53
N VAL A 179 32.27 -12.48 6.37
CA VAL A 179 31.32 -12.25 7.47
C VAL A 179 30.16 -13.23 7.44
N GLN A 180 29.64 -13.55 8.61
CA GLN A 180 28.36 -14.21 8.76
C GLN A 180 27.28 -13.16 9.02
N ALA A 181 26.25 -13.12 8.17
CA ALA A 181 25.06 -12.34 8.42
C ALA A 181 23.98 -13.25 9.01
N VAL A 182 23.51 -12.90 10.21
CA VAL A 182 22.35 -13.47 10.86
C VAL A 182 21.18 -12.54 10.58
N ILE A 183 20.17 -13.04 9.87
CA ILE A 183 18.98 -12.31 9.47
C ILE A 183 17.81 -12.88 10.26
N VAL A 184 17.24 -12.10 11.17
CA VAL A 184 16.06 -12.47 11.94
C VAL A 184 14.86 -11.70 11.43
N MET A 185 13.83 -12.44 11.01
CA MET A 185 12.59 -11.87 10.50
C MET A 185 11.39 -12.71 10.95
N GLN A 186 10.44 -12.08 11.65
CA GLN A 186 9.19 -12.72 12.08
C GLN A 186 9.38 -14.10 12.76
N GLY A 187 10.41 -14.23 13.61
CA GLY A 187 10.71 -15.47 14.32
C GLY A 187 11.40 -16.56 13.49
N ARG A 188 11.81 -16.25 12.25
CA ARG A 188 12.75 -17.06 11.47
C ARG A 188 14.14 -16.44 11.56
N GLU A 189 15.14 -17.30 11.71
CA GLU A 189 16.55 -16.92 11.71
C GLU A 189 17.24 -17.62 10.54
N GLU A 190 17.88 -16.84 9.67
CA GLU A 190 18.73 -17.35 8.60
C GLU A 190 20.17 -16.94 8.89
N ARG A 191 21.10 -17.90 8.85
CA ARG A 191 22.54 -17.63 8.96
C ARG A 191 23.18 -17.87 7.61
N LEU A 192 23.80 -16.85 7.06
CA LEU A 192 24.40 -16.88 5.74
C LEU A 192 25.83 -16.35 5.83
N THR A 193 26.76 -17.02 5.14
CA THR A 193 28.15 -16.60 5.04
C THR A 193 28.38 -15.89 3.72
N PHE A 194 29.13 -14.79 3.77
CA PHE A 194 29.46 -13.98 2.61
C PHE A 194 30.97 -13.76 2.54
N ASP A 195 31.52 -13.92 1.33
CA ASP A 195 32.95 -13.77 1.05
C ASP A 195 33.32 -12.32 0.72
N GLU A 196 34.61 -12.00 0.88
CA GLU A 196 35.20 -10.68 0.63
C GLU A 196 34.96 -10.14 -0.80
N GLY A 197 34.82 -8.81 -0.89
CA GLY A 197 34.97 -8.05 -2.14
C GLY A 197 33.80 -8.16 -3.11
N ARG A 198 32.76 -8.94 -2.78
CA ARG A 198 31.55 -9.07 -3.59
C ARG A 198 30.40 -8.26 -3.00
N MET A 199 29.73 -7.49 -3.87
CA MET A 199 28.44 -6.90 -3.54
C MET A 199 27.43 -8.03 -3.36
N ALA A 200 27.05 -8.24 -2.10
CA ALA A 200 26.11 -9.27 -1.70
C ALA A 200 24.69 -8.69 -1.77
N GLU A 201 23.88 -9.26 -2.64
CA GLU A 201 22.47 -8.95 -2.73
C GLU A 201 21.65 -10.13 -2.19
N ARG A 202 20.91 -9.88 -1.11
CA ARG A 202 19.99 -10.86 -0.53
C ARG A 202 18.56 -10.40 -0.68
N THR A 203 17.79 -11.14 -1.47
CA THR A 203 16.34 -10.98 -1.51
C THR A 203 15.69 -11.90 -0.48
N ILE A 204 14.98 -11.30 0.48
CA ILE A 204 14.18 -11.99 1.49
C ILE A 204 12.73 -12.00 1.02
N THR A 205 12.20 -13.18 0.69
CA THR A 205 10.81 -13.33 0.28
C THR A 205 9.90 -13.41 1.50
N LEU A 206 8.97 -12.46 1.59
CA LEU A 206 7.94 -12.45 2.62
C LEU A 206 6.80 -13.40 2.23
N PRO A 207 6.16 -14.06 3.21
CA PRO A 207 4.90 -14.76 2.98
C PRO A 207 3.79 -13.72 2.79
N VAL A 208 3.74 -13.12 1.61
CA VAL A 208 2.61 -12.27 1.18
C VAL A 208 1.42 -13.15 0.84
N GLY A 209 0.21 -12.63 1.09
CA GLY A 209 -1.03 -13.24 0.62
C GLY A 209 -0.99 -13.54 -0.89
N SER A 210 -1.74 -14.55 -1.32
CA SER A 210 -1.72 -15.04 -2.71
C SER A 210 -1.95 -13.93 -3.73
N TRP A 211 -1.33 -14.04 -4.92
CA TRP A 211 -1.55 -13.10 -6.03
C TRP A 211 -3.04 -12.92 -6.37
N TRP A 212 -3.85 -13.96 -6.14
CA TRP A 212 -5.29 -13.92 -6.31
C TRP A 212 -6.01 -13.00 -5.33
N TYR A 213 -5.59 -12.97 -4.07
CA TYR A 213 -6.15 -12.03 -3.10
C TYR A 213 -5.96 -10.58 -3.57
N TYR A 214 -4.79 -10.26 -4.13
CA TYR A 214 -4.52 -8.94 -4.68
C TYR A 214 -5.37 -8.60 -5.90
N GLY A 215 -5.50 -9.54 -6.85
CA GLY A 215 -6.36 -9.38 -8.02
C GLY A 215 -7.82 -9.12 -7.63
N LEU A 216 -8.32 -9.85 -6.63
CA LEU A 216 -9.69 -9.70 -6.12
C LEU A 216 -9.90 -8.34 -5.45
N VAL A 217 -8.97 -7.88 -4.61
CA VAL A 217 -9.13 -6.57 -3.96
C VAL A 217 -9.06 -5.43 -4.98
N LYS A 218 -8.16 -5.51 -5.96
CA LYS A 218 -8.11 -4.52 -7.05
C LYS A 218 -9.38 -4.49 -7.88
N LEU A 219 -9.90 -5.67 -8.24
CA LEU A 219 -11.16 -5.78 -8.97
C LEU A 219 -12.31 -5.16 -8.16
N ALA A 220 -12.39 -5.46 -6.86
CA ALA A 220 -13.40 -4.87 -5.98
C ALA A 220 -13.29 -3.34 -5.92
N ILE A 221 -12.08 -2.79 -5.84
CA ILE A 221 -11.84 -1.34 -5.84
C ILE A 221 -12.24 -0.71 -7.16
N ILE A 222 -11.93 -1.33 -8.30
CA ILE A 222 -12.34 -0.85 -9.63
C ILE A 222 -13.86 -0.87 -9.77
N LEU A 223 -14.52 -1.93 -9.31
CA LEU A 223 -15.99 -2.04 -9.37
C LEU A 223 -16.66 -0.98 -8.48
N LEU A 224 -16.15 -0.79 -7.25
CA LEU A 224 -16.63 0.26 -6.35
C LEU A 224 -16.32 1.67 -6.88
N GLY A 225 -15.14 1.88 -7.46
CA GLY A 225 -14.74 3.12 -8.15
C GLY A 225 -15.70 3.48 -9.29
N GLY A 226 -15.94 2.50 -10.16
CA GLY A 226 -16.83 2.66 -11.30
C GLY A 226 -18.27 2.96 -10.90
N MET A 227 -18.73 2.41 -9.79
CA MET A 227 -20.10 2.63 -9.29
C MET A 227 -20.35 4.09 -8.91
N SER A 228 -19.47 4.72 -8.12
CA SER A 228 -19.61 6.14 -7.75
C SER A 228 -19.47 7.05 -8.95
N LEU A 229 -18.54 6.75 -9.87
CA LEU A 229 -18.35 7.55 -11.08
C LEU A 229 -19.60 7.51 -11.96
N ALA A 230 -20.18 6.34 -12.15
CA ALA A 230 -21.42 6.18 -12.90
C ALA A 230 -22.59 6.97 -12.30
N VAL A 231 -22.68 7.01 -10.96
CA VAL A 231 -23.69 7.78 -10.24
C VAL A 231 -23.47 9.27 -10.42
N VAL A 232 -22.23 9.75 -10.28
CA VAL A 232 -21.89 11.16 -10.49
C VAL A 232 -22.20 11.58 -11.93
N THR A 233 -21.81 10.79 -12.93
CA THR A 233 -22.13 11.06 -14.33
C THR A 233 -23.64 11.09 -14.57
N ALA A 234 -24.40 10.18 -13.95
CA ALA A 234 -25.86 10.16 -14.06
C ALA A 234 -26.51 11.40 -13.41
N LEU A 235 -26.01 11.82 -12.25
CA LEU A 235 -26.48 13.03 -11.57
C LEU A 235 -26.15 14.31 -12.35
N LEU A 236 -24.94 14.42 -12.91
CA LEU A 236 -24.55 15.54 -13.76
C LEU A 236 -25.46 15.66 -14.98
N ARG A 237 -25.75 14.53 -15.65
CA ARG A 237 -26.66 14.49 -16.80
C ARG A 237 -28.10 14.88 -16.46
N LEU A 238 -28.54 14.66 -15.22
CA LEU A 238 -29.88 15.01 -14.74
C LEU A 238 -29.93 16.38 -14.06
N SER A 239 -28.77 17.04 -13.93
CA SER A 239 -28.68 18.37 -13.35
C SER A 239 -29.04 19.43 -14.39
N PRO A 240 -29.75 20.50 -14.00
CA PRO A 240 -30.14 21.58 -14.92
C PRO A 240 -28.93 22.36 -15.48
N LEU A 241 -27.71 22.13 -14.95
CA LEU A 241 -26.46 22.70 -15.47
C LEU A 241 -26.07 22.18 -16.86
N TRP A 242 -26.75 21.15 -17.36
CA TRP A 242 -26.51 20.56 -18.68
C TRP A 242 -27.63 20.84 -19.68
N GLU A 243 -28.65 21.62 -19.31
CA GLU A 243 -29.76 22.00 -20.20
C GLU A 243 -29.45 23.26 -21.05
N ASP A 244 -28.32 23.94 -20.82
CA ASP A 244 -27.86 25.05 -21.66
C ASP A 244 -26.50 24.73 -22.30
N GLY A 245 -26.52 24.16 -23.50
CA GLY A 245 -25.36 23.88 -24.34
C GLY A 245 -25.72 23.27 -25.69
#